data_AF-A0A7R9VAF5-F1
#
_entry.id   AF-A0A7R9VAF5-F1
#
_cell.length_a   1.000
_cell.length_b   1.000
_cell.length_c   1.000
_cell.angle_alpha   90.00
_cell.angle_beta   90.00
_cell.angle_gamma   90.00
#
_symmetry.space_group_name_H-M   'P 1'
#
loop_
_entity.id
_entity.type
_entity.pdbx_description
1 polymer ?
#
loop_
_entity_poly.entity_id
_entity_poly.type
_entity_poly.pdbx_seq_one_letter_code
_entity_poly.pdbx_strand_id
1 'polypeptide(L)'
;GLVHDPATVSVCAAWLQGSCTKPPGECPLQHKHCLDLMPECSFFQQGVCSAPDCPYLHVRLAPDTPLCEAFLSGYCPRGRECPRRHVTRQVAKALRQAGGAKVAAGRKNGVKRSGGTPATAPPPGHMAATAAAA
;
A
#
# COMPACT_ATOMS: atom_id res chain seq x y z
N GLY A 1 -12.74 -9.27 -24.30
CA GLY A 1 -12.65 -9.16 -22.84
C GLY A 1 -11.20 -9.09 -22.46
N LEU A 2 -10.79 -8.08 -21.69
CA LEU A 2 -9.41 -7.99 -21.20
C LEU A 2 -9.19 -9.14 -20.22
N VAL A 3 -8.39 -10.12 -20.62
CA VAL A 3 -8.08 -11.28 -19.76
C VAL A 3 -7.31 -10.75 -18.55
N HIS A 4 -7.85 -11.01 -17.36
CA HIS A 4 -7.15 -10.80 -16.11
C HIS A 4 -6.01 -11.80 -16.04
N ASP A 5 -4.76 -11.35 -16.16
CA ASP A 5 -3.61 -12.15 -15.74
C ASP A 5 -3.46 -12.03 -14.21
N PRO A 6 -3.81 -13.05 -13.42
CA PRO A 6 -3.73 -12.99 -11.97
C PRO A 6 -2.26 -12.96 -11.49
N ALA A 7 -1.27 -13.22 -12.35
CA ALA A 7 0.13 -13.15 -11.95
C ALA A 7 0.64 -11.70 -11.82
N THR A 8 0.01 -10.73 -12.51
CA THR A 8 0.58 -9.38 -12.66
C THR A 8 -0.35 -8.24 -12.25
N VAL A 9 -1.64 -8.52 -11.99
CA VAL A 9 -2.61 -7.50 -11.58
C VAL A 9 -2.55 -7.26 -10.07
N SER A 10 -2.41 -6.01 -9.65
CA SER A 10 -2.29 -5.65 -8.23
C SER A 10 -3.48 -6.08 -7.37
N VAL A 11 -3.22 -6.24 -6.06
CA VAL A 11 -4.25 -6.54 -5.07
C VAL A 11 -5.18 -5.34 -4.91
N CYS A 12 -6.48 -5.61 -4.87
CA CYS A 12 -7.51 -4.60 -4.67
C CYS A 12 -7.36 -3.95 -3.28
N ALA A 13 -6.93 -2.69 -3.24
CA ALA A 13 -6.76 -1.97 -1.98
C ALA A 13 -8.07 -1.82 -1.18
N ALA A 14 -9.21 -1.66 -1.86
CA ALA A 14 -10.52 -1.59 -1.20
C ALA A 14 -10.91 -2.95 -0.59
N TRP A 15 -10.62 -4.06 -1.27
CA TRP A 15 -10.90 -5.40 -0.75
C TRP A 15 -10.00 -5.71 0.45
N LEU A 16 -8.72 -5.35 0.36
CA LEU A 16 -7.78 -5.47 1.46
C LEU A 16 -8.22 -4.68 2.71
N GLN A 17 -8.98 -3.59 2.52
CA GLN A 17 -9.56 -2.77 3.58
C GLN A 17 -11.00 -3.17 3.96
N GLY A 18 -11.55 -4.23 3.34
CA GLY A 18 -12.93 -4.67 3.58
C GLY A 18 -14.03 -3.76 3.02
N SER A 19 -13.69 -2.81 2.14
CA SER A 19 -14.61 -1.80 1.59
C SER A 19 -14.95 -2.00 0.10
N CYS A 20 -14.44 -3.05 -0.54
CA CYS A 20 -14.79 -3.35 -1.94
C CYS A 20 -16.21 -3.93 -2.03
N THR A 21 -17.07 -3.31 -2.84
CA THR A 21 -18.46 -3.73 -3.07
C THR A 21 -18.67 -4.44 -4.41
N LYS A 22 -17.60 -4.63 -5.20
CA LYS A 22 -17.71 -5.29 -6.50
C LYS A 22 -17.98 -6.79 -6.31
N PRO A 23 -18.89 -7.39 -7.10
CA PRO A 23 -19.12 -8.82 -7.07
C PRO A 23 -17.85 -9.65 -7.34
N PRO A 24 -17.79 -10.92 -6.86
CA PRO A 24 -16.71 -11.83 -7.21
C PRO A 24 -16.55 -11.94 -8.72
N GLY A 25 -15.34 -11.70 -9.23
CA GLY A 25 -15.03 -11.73 -10.67
C GLY A 25 -15.27 -10.43 -11.43
N GLU A 26 -15.91 -9.42 -10.81
CA GLU A 26 -16.14 -8.10 -11.46
C GLU A 26 -15.13 -7.03 -11.02
N CYS A 27 -14.37 -7.29 -9.96
CA CYS A 27 -13.28 -6.41 -9.59
C CYS A 27 -12.11 -6.58 -10.56
N PRO A 28 -11.61 -5.50 -11.19
CA PRO A 28 -10.51 -5.62 -12.13
C PRO A 28 -9.15 -5.86 -11.46
N LEU A 29 -9.15 -5.92 -10.12
CA LEU A 29 -7.99 -6.13 -9.26
C LEU A 29 -8.17 -7.42 -8.46
N GLN A 30 -7.09 -7.97 -7.92
CA GLN A 30 -7.18 -9.25 -7.21
C GLN A 30 -7.79 -9.13 -5.82
N HIS A 31 -8.71 -10.05 -5.50
CA HIS A 31 -9.22 -10.29 -4.14
C HIS A 31 -8.48 -11.47 -3.49
N LYS A 32 -7.15 -11.43 -3.54
CA LYS A 32 -6.26 -12.45 -2.96
C LYS A 32 -5.05 -11.78 -2.33
N HIS A 33 -4.60 -12.30 -1.18
CA HIS A 33 -3.32 -11.94 -0.61
C HIS A 33 -2.20 -12.56 -1.46
N CYS A 34 -1.57 -11.73 -2.30
CA CYS A 34 -0.42 -12.13 -3.10
C CYS A 34 0.77 -11.26 -2.68
N LEU A 35 1.66 -11.82 -1.85
CA LEU A 35 2.75 -11.07 -1.22
C LEU A 35 3.64 -10.34 -2.23
N ASP A 36 3.89 -10.92 -3.41
CA ASP A 36 4.72 -10.30 -4.44
C ASP A 36 4.07 -9.02 -5.05
N LEU A 37 2.77 -8.85 -4.86
CA LEU A 37 1.97 -7.71 -5.33
C LEU A 37 1.57 -6.77 -4.19
N MET A 38 1.95 -7.09 -2.95
CA MET A 38 1.60 -6.31 -1.78
C MET A 38 2.61 -5.19 -1.56
N PRO A 39 2.15 -3.98 -1.16
CA PRO A 39 3.05 -2.94 -0.72
C PRO A 39 3.67 -3.27 0.64
N GLU A 40 4.71 -2.53 0.99
CA GLU A 40 5.34 -2.55 2.31
C GLU A 40 4.38 -2.20 3.44
N CYS A 41 4.58 -2.86 4.58
CA CYS A 41 3.89 -2.51 5.81
C CYS A 41 4.49 -1.23 6.40
N SER A 42 3.78 -0.10 6.31
CA SER A 42 4.23 1.16 6.89
C SER A 42 4.43 1.08 8.42
N PHE A 43 3.64 0.26 9.11
CA PHE A 43 3.76 0.04 10.55
C PHE A 43 5.01 -0.77 10.90
N PHE A 44 5.38 -1.74 10.06
CA PHE A 44 6.62 -2.50 10.24
C PHE A 44 7.85 -1.59 10.05
N GLN A 45 7.80 -0.69 9.06
CA GLN A 45 8.86 0.30 8.87
C GLN A 45 9.01 1.26 10.06
N GLN A 46 7.92 1.52 10.80
CA GLN A 46 7.94 2.30 12.03
C GLN A 46 8.30 1.47 13.28
N GLY A 47 8.41 0.15 13.16
CA GLY A 47 8.70 -0.75 14.28
C GLY A 47 7.51 -1.04 15.20
N VAL A 48 6.28 -0.75 14.77
CA VAL A 48 5.06 -0.89 15.60
C VAL A 48 4.08 -1.95 15.10
N CYS A 49 4.37 -2.61 13.97
CA CYS A 49 3.54 -3.72 13.51
C CYS A 49 3.78 -4.96 14.37
N SER A 50 2.70 -5.51 14.94
CA SER A 50 2.69 -6.78 15.67
C SER A 50 1.76 -7.84 15.05
N ALA A 51 1.18 -7.57 13.87
CA ALA A 51 0.28 -8.51 13.21
C ALA A 51 1.05 -9.75 12.73
N PRO A 52 0.73 -10.97 13.23
CA PRO A 52 1.45 -12.20 12.86
C PRO A 52 1.24 -12.54 11.38
N ASP A 53 0.01 -12.40 10.89
CA ASP A 53 -0.36 -12.61 9.48
C ASP A 53 -0.57 -11.26 8.78
N CYS A 54 0.43 -10.38 8.85
CA CYS A 54 0.34 -9.08 8.18
C CYS A 54 0.23 -9.29 6.65
N PRO A 55 -0.82 -8.77 6.00
CA PRO A 55 -0.97 -8.94 4.56
C PRO A 55 0.03 -8.08 3.76
N TYR A 56 0.72 -7.15 4.41
CA TYR A 56 1.72 -6.27 3.83
C TYR A 56 3.14 -6.80 4.05
N LEU A 57 4.07 -6.40 3.19
CA LEU A 57 5.45 -6.90 3.27
C LEU A 57 6.21 -6.33 4.46
N HIS A 58 6.74 -7.20 5.31
CA HIS A 58 7.69 -6.88 6.38
C HIS A 58 9.13 -6.88 5.84
N VAL A 59 9.47 -5.87 5.02
CA VAL A 59 10.83 -5.67 4.49
C VAL A 59 11.43 -4.40 5.07
N ARG A 60 12.71 -4.44 5.46
CA ARG A 60 13.42 -3.26 5.99
C ARG A 60 14.26 -2.66 4.88
N LEU A 61 13.89 -1.46 4.45
CA LEU A 61 14.64 -0.68 3.47
C LEU A 61 15.10 0.63 4.13
N ALA A 62 16.18 1.22 3.62
CA ALA A 62 16.64 2.52 4.11
C ALA A 62 15.58 3.60 3.80
N PRO A 63 15.39 4.62 4.66
CA PRO A 63 14.34 5.64 4.48
C PRO A 63 14.41 6.41 3.15
N ASP A 64 15.61 6.57 2.60
CA ASP A 64 15.92 7.24 1.34
C ASP A 64 15.85 6.31 0.12
N THR A 65 15.55 5.03 0.32
CA THR A 65 15.40 4.06 -0.78
C THR A 65 14.36 4.56 -1.78
N PRO A 66 14.69 4.65 -3.08
CA PRO A 66 13.79 5.18 -4.09
C PRO A 66 12.56 4.29 -4.28
N LEU A 67 11.48 4.89 -4.78
CA LEU A 67 10.26 4.17 -5.12
C LEU A 67 10.48 3.20 -6.28
N CYS A 68 9.77 2.08 -6.26
CA CYS A 68 9.76 1.11 -7.36
C CYS A 68 8.78 1.51 -8.46
N GLU A 69 9.27 2.15 -9.52
CA GLU A 69 8.45 2.53 -10.68
C GLU A 69 7.76 1.35 -11.38
N ALA A 70 8.38 0.16 -11.38
CA ALA A 70 7.75 -1.04 -11.94
C ALA A 70 6.50 -1.44 -11.14
N PHE A 71 6.63 -1.50 -9.81
CA PHE A 71 5.51 -1.74 -8.90
C PHE A 71 4.42 -0.68 -9.03
N LEU A 72 4.79 0.61 -9.09
CA LEU A 72 3.84 1.70 -9.29
C LEU A 72 3.13 1.61 -10.65
N SER A 73 3.79 1.07 -11.68
CA SER A 73 3.20 0.82 -12.99
C SER A 73 2.26 -0.38 -13.00
N GLY A 74 2.37 -1.28 -12.03
CA GLY A 74 1.41 -2.34 -11.77
C GLY A 74 2.03 -3.63 -11.22
N TYR A 75 3.27 -3.93 -11.63
CA TYR A 75 3.94 -5.18 -11.31
C TYR A 75 5.46 -5.02 -11.22
N CYS A 76 6.07 -5.63 -10.20
CA CYS A 76 7.52 -5.74 -10.11
C CYS A 76 7.93 -7.23 -10.13
N PRO A 77 8.74 -7.68 -11.11
CA PRO A 77 9.15 -9.08 -11.19
C PRO A 77 10.08 -9.52 -10.06
N ARG A 78 10.62 -8.57 -9.29
CA ARG A 78 11.47 -8.87 -8.12
C ARG A 78 10.64 -9.11 -6.85
N GLY A 79 9.34 -8.82 -6.84
CA GLY A 79 8.45 -9.05 -5.71
C GLY A 79 9.03 -8.55 -4.38
N ARG A 80 9.01 -9.42 -3.35
CA ARG A 80 9.59 -9.13 -2.03
C ARG A 80 11.10 -8.88 -2.01
N GLU A 81 11.82 -9.30 -3.05
CA GLU A 81 13.29 -9.19 -3.17
C GLU A 81 13.69 -7.91 -3.93
N CYS A 82 12.74 -7.02 -4.20
CA CYS A 82 13.00 -5.74 -4.84
C CYS A 82 13.79 -4.83 -3.89
N PRO A 83 14.93 -4.26 -4.32
CA PRO A 83 15.70 -3.32 -3.49
C PRO A 83 15.10 -1.90 -3.49
N ARG A 84 13.89 -1.72 -4.03
CA ARG A 84 13.20 -0.42 -4.14
C ARG A 84 11.85 -0.47 -3.44
N ARG A 85 11.36 0.69 -3.03
CA ARG A 85 10.17 0.74 -2.18
C ARG A 85 8.88 0.41 -2.91
N HIS A 86 8.13 -0.56 -2.40
CA HIS A 86 6.80 -0.92 -2.87
C HIS A 86 5.76 -0.20 -2.00
N VAL A 87 5.22 0.91 -2.51
CA VAL A 87 4.19 1.69 -1.82
C VAL A 87 2.95 1.82 -2.71
N THR A 88 1.79 2.09 -2.11
CA THR A 88 0.59 2.38 -2.90
C THR A 88 0.76 3.66 -3.73
N ARG A 89 0.01 3.79 -4.83
CA ARG A 89 0.04 5.01 -5.66
C ARG A 89 -0.32 6.26 -4.87
N GLN A 90 -1.22 6.15 -3.88
CA GLN A 90 -1.57 7.27 -3.00
C GLN A 90 -0.36 7.71 -2.17
N VAL A 91 0.37 6.78 -1.56
CA VAL A 91 1.59 7.07 -0.78
C VAL A 91 2.69 7.64 -1.68
N ALA A 92 2.91 7.06 -2.86
CA ALA A 92 3.88 7.58 -3.84
C ALA A 92 3.59 9.04 -4.22
N LYS A 93 2.32 9.38 -4.45
CA LYS A 93 1.89 10.76 -4.75
C LYS A 93 2.23 11.70 -3.59
N ALA A 94 1.93 11.31 -2.35
CA ALA A 94 2.24 12.12 -1.17
C ALA A 94 3.76 12.33 -1.00
N LEU A 95 4.58 11.29 -1.19
CA LEU A 95 6.04 11.37 -1.08
C LEU A 95 6.66 12.28 -2.15
N ARG A 96 6.19 12.20 -3.40
CA ARG A 96 6.66 13.07 -4.50
C ARG A 96 6.33 14.55 -4.27
N GLN A 97 5.19 14.84 -3.65
CA GLN A 97 4.78 16.21 -3.33
C GLN A 97 5.63 16.80 -2.19
N ALA A 98 6.03 15.99 -1.21
CA ALA A 98 6.91 16.41 -0.12
C ALA A 98 8.34 16.72 -0.59
N GLY A 99 8.84 16.05 -1.64
CA GLY A 99 10.16 16.32 -2.24
C GLY A 99 10.20 17.49 -3.23
N GLY A 100 9.06 18.11 -3.53
CA GLY A 100 8.88 19.13 -4.57
C GLY A 100 8.92 20.59 -4.07
N ALA A 101 9.49 20.87 -2.91
CA ALA A 101 9.64 22.25 -2.42
C ALA A 101 10.74 23.00 -3.20
N LYS A 102 10.43 23.46 -4.41
CA LYS A 102 11.12 24.59 -5.04
C LYS A 102 10.87 25.83 -4.18
N VAL A 103 11.93 26.44 -3.66
CA VAL A 103 11.92 27.75 -3.01
C VAL A 103 11.43 28.80 -4.00
N ALA A 104 10.31 29.47 -3.68
CA ALA A 104 10.01 30.83 -4.16
C ALA A 104 9.04 31.56 -3.22
N ALA A 105 9.60 32.59 -2.58
CA ALA A 105 9.01 33.85 -2.12
C ALA A 105 7.62 33.88 -1.45
N GLY A 106 7.69 34.08 -0.13
CA GLY A 106 6.81 34.90 0.72
C GLY A 106 5.42 35.33 0.25
N ARG A 107 4.42 34.98 1.08
CA ARG A 107 3.36 35.89 1.49
C ARG A 107 2.94 35.60 2.93
N LYS A 108 2.90 36.66 3.74
CA LYS A 108 2.47 36.68 5.14
C LYS A 108 0.95 36.55 5.19
N ASN A 109 0.39 35.66 6.00
CA ASN A 109 -0.38 35.94 7.23
C ASN A 109 -1.17 34.69 7.66
N GLY A 110 -1.30 34.48 8.98
CA GLY A 110 -1.69 33.20 9.57
C GLY A 110 -3.19 32.89 9.66
N VAL A 111 -3.46 31.68 10.14
CA VAL A 111 -4.56 31.33 11.06
C VAL A 111 -4.28 29.93 11.63
N LYS A 112 -4.64 29.78 12.91
CA LYS A 112 -4.48 28.59 13.77
C LYS A 112 -5.08 27.32 13.16
N ARG A 113 -4.54 26.14 13.52
CA ARG A 113 -5.22 25.19 14.44
C ARG A 113 -4.43 23.90 14.67
N SER A 114 -4.48 23.49 15.93
CA SER A 114 -4.07 22.22 16.50
C SER A 114 -4.75 21.03 15.81
N GLY A 115 -4.02 19.92 15.71
CA GLY A 115 -4.59 18.64 15.32
C GLY A 115 -3.51 17.60 15.10
N GLY A 116 -3.04 17.00 16.21
CA GLY A 116 -2.24 15.78 16.12
C GLY A 116 -3.01 14.72 15.34
N THR A 117 -2.38 14.14 14.33
CA THR A 117 -2.93 13.01 13.59
C THR A 117 -3.13 11.85 14.56
N PRO A 118 -4.34 11.29 14.71
CA PRO A 118 -4.47 10.03 15.42
C PRO A 118 -3.71 8.96 14.62
N ALA A 119 -2.90 8.18 15.35
CA ALA A 119 -2.38 6.93 14.83
C ALA A 119 -3.57 6.12 14.32
N THR A 120 -3.68 5.96 13.01
CA THR A 120 -4.67 5.07 12.42
C THR A 120 -4.26 3.68 12.87
N ALA A 121 -5.05 3.06 13.76
CA ALA A 121 -4.87 1.67 14.13
C ALA A 121 -4.77 0.81 12.86
N PRO A 122 -3.94 -0.24 12.82
CA PRO A 122 -3.93 -1.14 11.69
C PRO A 122 -5.36 -1.65 11.45
N PRO A 123 -5.80 -1.80 10.18
CA PRO A 123 -7.09 -2.40 9.91
C PRO A 123 -7.13 -3.77 10.61
N PRO A 124 -8.22 -4.13 11.31
CA PRO A 124 -8.35 -5.45 11.89
C PRO A 124 -8.15 -6.46 10.76
N GLY A 125 -7.17 -7.36 10.93
CA GLY A 125 -7.00 -8.49 10.03
C GLY A 125 -8.30 -9.30 10.07
N HIS A 126 -9.01 -9.35 8.96
CA HIS A 126 -10.22 -10.15 8.87
C HIS A 126 -9.80 -11.62 8.77
N MET A 127 -9.90 -12.31 9.90
CA MET A 127 -10.03 -13.75 9.96
C MET A 127 -11.22 -14.17 9.08
N ALA A 128 -10.94 -14.96 8.04
CA ALA A 128 -11.86 -15.95 7.52
C ALA A 128 -11.07 -16.99 6.74
N ALA A 129 -10.60 -18.02 7.44
CA ALA A 129 -10.43 -19.32 6.81
C ALA A 129 -11.81 -19.78 6.36
N THR A 130 -12.16 -19.61 5.08
CA THR A 130 -13.27 -20.36 4.51
C THR A 130 -12.78 -21.78 4.30
N ALA A 131 -13.12 -22.65 5.25
CA ALA A 131 -13.15 -24.08 5.01
C ALA A 131 -14.11 -24.34 3.84
N ALA A 132 -13.57 -24.85 2.74
CA ALA A 132 -14.34 -25.41 1.64
C ALA A 132 -14.36 -26.93 1.80
N ALA A 133 -15.59 -27.45 1.87
CA ALA A 133 -16.08 -28.76 1.41
C ALA A 133 -15.29 -30.04 1.74
N ALA A 134 -15.95 -30.92 2.51
CA ALA A 134 -16.31 -32.27 2.07
C ALA A 134 -17.64 -32.67 2.73
#